data_AF-A0AAJ7PJ47-F1
#
_entry.id   AF-A0AAJ7PJ47-F1
#
_cell.length_a   1.000
_cell.length_b   1.000
_cell.length_c   1.000
_cell.angle_alpha   90.00
_cell.angle_beta   90.00
_cell.angle_gamma   90.00
#
_symmetry.space_group_name_H-M   'P 1'
#
loop_
_entity.id
_entity.type
_entity.pdbx_description
1 polymer ?
#
loop_
_entity_poly.entity_id
_entity_poly.type
_entity_poly.pdbx_seq_one_letter_code
_entity_poly.pdbx_strand_id
1 'polypeptide(L)'
;MQTEKEDEDDASPQECVAMSDFTGSGSDQLSFSCGDKLLVHIKSSSDWWWAELRGVRGYVPASYLRPGDAEEEDTSLEDPWQDEEYFGSYGTLRLHLEMLSDKSRTEAYRQVILSNSASLRNKVVMDLGCGTGIISMFCAQLAQPSVFEFMVESVLLVRDRWLREGGVMWPSSAALTLVPCQADSYYAEKMAFWEQPYGLDFTPLQPLAQQEFFTKPKFSHLIEPNDCLTAPCDVICLDMYTLQVKDLEEIKGQFHFCVEKSGVFHGFTAWFTVHFESLETGGATVELNTGPNSEPTHWKQTLFMLDRPISVYAGDLISGNIVLYRNPVWRRHMTVTLHWNINSATEETDNCQVGTKVFPMWR
;
A
#
# COMPACT_ATOMS: atom_id res chain seq x y z
N MET A 1 30.86 16.31 52.94
CA MET A 1 32.09 16.22 52.13
C MET A 1 32.38 14.74 51.91
N GLN A 2 31.73 14.18 50.91
CA GLN A 2 32.03 12.87 50.32
C GLN A 2 31.65 13.06 48.85
N THR A 3 32.68 13.26 48.05
CA THR A 3 32.65 13.24 46.58
C THR A 3 32.42 11.79 46.17
N GLU A 4 31.24 11.51 45.64
CA GLU A 4 30.98 10.27 44.92
C GLU A 4 31.76 10.32 43.60
N LYS A 5 32.53 9.24 43.39
CA LYS A 5 33.32 9.00 42.18
C LYS A 5 32.36 8.70 41.04
N GLU A 6 32.56 9.37 39.91
CA GLU A 6 31.99 8.97 38.63
C GLU A 6 32.59 7.61 38.25
N ASP A 7 31.73 6.62 38.04
CA ASP A 7 32.09 5.34 37.44
C ASP A 7 32.37 5.59 35.94
N GLU A 8 33.65 5.69 35.58
CA GLU A 8 34.11 5.56 34.19
C GLU A 8 33.91 4.10 33.75
N ASP A 9 32.89 3.85 32.93
CA ASP A 9 32.70 2.59 32.21
C ASP A 9 33.89 2.38 31.25
N ASP A 10 34.85 1.55 31.67
CA ASP A 10 35.98 1.05 30.88
C ASP A 10 35.48 0.01 29.86
N ALA A 11 34.70 0.46 28.89
CA ALA A 11 34.38 -0.31 27.69
C ALA A 11 35.48 -0.04 26.66
N SER A 12 36.25 -1.07 26.31
CA SER A 12 37.26 -0.98 25.26
C SER A 12 36.63 -0.42 23.96
N PRO A 13 37.26 0.56 23.28
CA PRO A 13 36.69 1.17 22.08
C PRO A 13 36.40 0.11 21.00
N GLN A 14 35.21 0.18 20.40
CA GLN A 14 34.76 -0.78 19.39
C GLN A 14 35.01 -0.23 17.97
N GLU A 15 35.63 -1.03 17.09
CA GLU A 15 35.76 -0.65 15.67
C GLU A 15 34.43 -0.87 14.95
N CYS A 16 33.95 0.17 14.25
CA CYS A 16 32.77 0.15 13.43
C CYS A 16 33.08 0.66 12.01
N VAL A 17 32.31 0.20 11.02
CA VAL A 17 32.43 0.62 9.63
C VAL A 17 31.23 1.49 9.26
N ALA A 18 31.48 2.61 8.60
CA ALA A 18 30.45 3.47 8.04
C ALA A 18 29.71 2.78 6.89
N MET A 19 28.39 2.70 6.98
CA MET A 19 27.50 2.12 5.98
C MET A 19 27.13 3.11 4.88
N SER A 20 27.21 4.40 5.16
CA SER A 20 26.85 5.49 4.25
C SER A 20 27.63 6.77 4.59
N ASP A 21 27.63 7.73 3.65
CA ASP A 21 28.23 9.04 3.87
C ASP A 21 27.41 9.85 4.88
N PHE A 22 28.09 10.55 5.78
CA PHE A 22 27.49 11.48 6.72
C PHE A 22 28.28 12.78 6.76
N THR A 23 27.57 13.91 6.67
CA THR A 23 28.15 15.23 6.82
C THR A 23 27.61 15.87 8.09
N GLY A 24 28.49 16.08 9.06
CA GLY A 24 28.17 16.77 10.31
C GLY A 24 27.69 18.19 10.04
N SER A 25 26.62 18.57 10.72
CA SER A 25 26.01 19.90 10.65
C SER A 25 26.52 20.85 11.74
N GLY A 26 27.19 20.32 12.77
CA GLY A 26 27.73 21.05 13.92
C GLY A 26 29.23 20.81 14.13
N SER A 27 29.88 21.65 14.93
CA SER A 27 31.33 21.55 15.22
C SER A 27 31.72 20.35 16.08
N ASP A 28 30.73 19.70 16.68
CA ASP A 28 30.84 18.53 17.55
C ASP A 28 30.49 17.22 16.82
N GLN A 29 30.14 17.27 15.53
CA GLN A 29 29.79 16.10 14.71
C GLN A 29 30.94 15.73 13.78
N LEU A 30 31.21 14.43 13.62
CA LEU A 30 32.19 13.93 12.66
C LEU A 30 31.53 13.68 11.31
N SER A 31 32.14 14.20 10.24
CA SER A 31 31.82 13.79 8.87
C SER A 31 32.67 12.57 8.48
N PHE A 32 32.07 11.62 7.77
CA PHE A 32 32.72 10.40 7.32
C PHE A 32 32.08 9.90 6.02
N SER A 33 32.82 9.08 5.27
CA SER A 33 32.34 8.44 4.05
C SER A 33 32.03 6.97 4.28
N CYS A 34 31.14 6.41 3.46
CA CYS A 34 30.88 4.98 3.38
C CYS A 34 32.20 4.20 3.29
N GLY A 35 32.36 3.19 4.13
CA GLY A 35 33.56 2.37 4.25
C GLY A 35 34.64 2.91 5.20
N ASP A 36 34.53 4.13 5.72
CA ASP A 36 35.44 4.60 6.78
C ASP A 36 35.32 3.72 8.03
N LYS A 37 36.45 3.49 8.69
CA LYS A 37 36.53 2.77 9.97
C LYS A 37 36.61 3.77 11.11
N LEU A 38 35.60 3.75 11.98
CA LEU A 38 35.47 4.62 13.13
C LEU A 38 35.68 3.83 14.41
N LEU A 39 36.37 4.43 15.37
CA LEU A 39 36.54 3.86 16.69
C LEU A 39 35.48 4.46 17.63
N VAL A 40 34.46 3.69 17.98
CA VAL A 40 33.37 4.12 18.86
C VAL A 40 33.82 3.97 20.31
N HIS A 41 33.90 5.11 21.01
CA HIS A 41 34.31 5.16 22.42
C HIS A 41 33.12 5.08 23.36
N ILE A 42 32.01 5.76 23.04
CA ILE A 42 30.83 5.82 23.92
C ILE A 42 29.56 5.73 23.09
N LYS A 43 28.64 4.82 23.46
CA LYS A 43 27.29 4.74 22.88
C LYS A 43 26.34 5.62 23.68
N SER A 44 26.44 6.93 23.48
CA SER A 44 25.76 7.93 24.32
C SER A 44 24.23 7.85 24.29
N SER A 45 23.64 7.41 23.17
CA SER A 45 22.21 7.12 23.04
C SER A 45 21.93 6.08 21.94
N SER A 46 20.64 5.80 21.69
CA SER A 46 20.20 4.99 20.53
C SER A 46 20.55 5.62 19.19
N ASP A 47 20.69 6.95 19.15
CA ASP A 47 20.74 7.70 17.90
C ASP A 47 22.12 8.29 17.63
N TRP A 48 22.87 8.63 18.68
CA TRP A 48 24.17 9.31 18.57
C TRP A 48 25.23 8.68 19.46
N TRP A 49 26.37 8.35 18.87
CA TRP A 49 27.54 7.79 19.54
C TRP A 49 28.72 8.76 19.46
N TRP A 50 29.62 8.67 20.42
CA TRP A 50 30.89 9.39 20.41
C TRP A 50 31.98 8.50 19.81
N ALA A 51 32.53 8.94 18.68
CA ALA A 51 33.50 8.15 17.92
C ALA A 51 34.72 8.98 17.53
N GLU A 52 35.74 8.29 17.02
CA GLU A 52 36.97 8.86 16.50
C GLU A 52 37.23 8.38 15.07
N LEU A 53 37.52 9.33 14.17
CA LEU A 53 37.96 9.05 12.81
C LEU A 53 39.23 9.85 12.53
N ARG A 54 40.32 9.14 12.19
CA ARG A 54 41.63 9.73 11.83
C ARG A 54 42.15 10.74 12.87
N GLY A 55 41.91 10.48 14.17
CA GLY A 55 42.36 11.32 15.29
C GLY A 55 41.44 12.49 15.65
N VAL A 56 40.33 12.68 14.94
CA VAL A 56 39.31 13.68 15.27
C VAL A 56 38.14 12.97 15.96
N ARG A 57 37.64 13.54 17.05
CA ARG A 57 36.51 13.00 17.82
C ARG A 57 35.26 13.85 17.66
N GLY A 58 34.10 13.20 17.68
CA GLY A 58 32.81 13.85 17.62
C GLY A 58 31.65 12.86 17.60
N TYR A 59 30.45 13.42 17.60
CA TYR A 59 29.21 12.68 17.51
C TYR A 59 28.98 12.15 16.10
N VAL A 60 28.55 10.90 16.04
CA VAL A 60 28.18 10.18 14.82
C VAL A 60 26.84 9.51 15.01
N PRO A 61 25.98 9.48 13.98
CA PRO A 61 24.71 8.78 14.08
C PRO A 61 24.92 7.26 14.13
N ALA A 62 24.33 6.61 15.13
CA ALA A 62 24.43 5.17 15.36
C ALA A 62 23.96 4.33 14.16
N SER A 63 22.89 4.79 13.49
CA SER A 63 22.28 4.12 12.34
C SER A 63 23.16 4.06 11.09
N TYR A 64 24.28 4.78 11.07
CA TYR A 64 25.22 4.82 9.94
C TYR A 64 26.41 3.88 10.16
N LEU A 65 26.50 3.20 11.30
CA LEU A 65 27.66 2.40 11.68
C LEU A 65 27.27 0.93 11.91
N ARG A 66 28.11 0.00 11.43
CA ARG A 66 28.03 -1.43 11.78
C ARG A 66 29.27 -1.90 12.55
N PRO A 67 29.18 -2.88 13.47
CA PRO A 67 30.35 -3.51 14.07
C PRO A 67 31.30 -4.09 13.01
N GLY A 68 32.61 -3.88 13.16
CA GLY A 68 33.61 -4.38 12.21
C GLY A 68 33.82 -5.90 12.21
N ASP A 69 33.35 -6.59 13.27
CA ASP A 69 33.46 -8.05 13.43
C ASP A 69 32.22 -8.82 12.96
N ALA A 70 31.21 -8.13 12.43
CA ALA A 70 30.18 -8.81 11.68
C ALA A 70 30.85 -9.36 10.42
N GLU A 71 30.90 -10.70 10.29
CA GLU A 71 31.19 -11.36 9.01
C GLU A 71 30.45 -10.59 7.91
N GLU A 72 31.08 -10.42 6.75
CA GLU A 72 30.41 -9.88 5.57
C GLU A 72 29.22 -10.80 5.26
N GLU A 73 28.07 -10.55 5.91
CA GLU A 73 26.78 -10.89 5.35
C GLU A 73 26.81 -10.21 4.00
N ASP A 74 26.82 -11.06 2.99
CA ASP A 74 26.78 -10.71 1.60
C ASP A 74 25.55 -9.84 1.38
N THR A 75 25.70 -8.52 1.51
CA THR A 75 24.67 -7.54 1.16
C THR A 75 24.50 -7.46 -0.36
N SER A 76 25.09 -8.38 -1.13
CA SER A 76 24.75 -8.57 -2.53
C SER A 76 23.44 -9.36 -2.62
N LEU A 77 22.39 -8.63 -3.01
CA LEU A 77 21.02 -9.06 -3.33
C LEU A 77 20.05 -9.04 -2.14
N GLU A 78 19.68 -7.85 -1.67
CA GLU A 78 18.30 -7.68 -1.19
C GLU A 78 17.37 -8.12 -2.33
N ASP A 79 16.65 -9.23 -2.15
CA ASP A 79 15.71 -9.74 -3.14
C ASP A 79 14.65 -8.66 -3.42
N PRO A 80 14.63 -8.06 -4.62
CA PRO A 80 13.71 -6.96 -4.93
C PRO A 80 12.24 -7.40 -4.88
N TRP A 81 11.98 -8.70 -4.92
CA TRP A 81 10.67 -9.32 -4.79
C TRP A 81 10.32 -9.72 -3.36
N GLN A 82 11.28 -9.74 -2.44
CA GLN A 82 11.08 -10.15 -1.04
C GLN A 82 10.34 -11.50 -0.94
N ASP A 83 10.70 -12.45 -1.80
CA ASP A 83 9.98 -13.70 -1.96
C ASP A 83 10.01 -14.54 -0.68
N GLU A 84 11.13 -14.57 0.04
CA GLU A 84 11.23 -15.31 1.30
C GLU A 84 10.22 -14.80 2.35
N GLU A 85 10.16 -13.49 2.57
CA GLU A 85 9.20 -12.87 3.49
C GLU A 85 7.76 -13.06 3.00
N TYR A 86 7.52 -12.80 1.71
CA TYR A 86 6.20 -12.88 1.09
C TYR A 86 5.63 -14.29 1.19
N PHE A 87 6.37 -15.32 0.73
CA PHE A 87 5.93 -16.71 0.82
C PHE A 87 5.94 -17.24 2.23
N GLY A 88 6.87 -16.79 3.08
CA GLY A 88 6.87 -17.10 4.51
C GLY A 88 5.55 -16.67 5.17
N SER A 89 5.03 -15.49 4.83
CA SER A 89 3.75 -14.99 5.36
C SER A 89 2.55 -15.86 4.92
N TYR A 90 2.55 -16.31 3.65
CA TYR A 90 1.53 -17.21 3.09
C TYR A 90 1.73 -18.68 3.47
N GLY A 91 2.88 -19.07 4.01
CA GLY A 91 3.13 -20.41 4.56
C GLY A 91 2.34 -20.70 5.85
N THR A 92 1.77 -19.67 6.48
CA THR A 92 0.96 -19.81 7.70
C THR A 92 -0.54 -19.80 7.39
N LEU A 93 -1.34 -20.45 8.25
CA LEU A 93 -2.80 -20.48 8.09
C LEU A 93 -3.48 -19.12 8.29
N ARG A 94 -2.79 -18.11 8.82
CA ARG A 94 -3.41 -16.81 9.20
C ARG A 94 -4.06 -16.12 8.00
N LEU A 95 -3.31 -15.92 6.92
CA LEU A 95 -3.81 -15.26 5.70
C LEU A 95 -4.82 -16.14 4.96
N HIS A 96 -4.63 -17.47 4.95
CA HIS A 96 -5.59 -18.39 4.34
C HIS A 96 -6.92 -18.42 5.07
N LEU A 97 -6.92 -18.35 6.41
CA LEU A 97 -8.13 -18.28 7.21
C LEU A 97 -8.89 -16.97 6.95
N GLU A 98 -8.18 -15.84 6.87
CA GLU A 98 -8.77 -14.55 6.49
C GLU A 98 -9.44 -14.63 5.11
N MET A 99 -8.73 -15.17 4.11
CA MET A 99 -9.23 -15.34 2.74
C MET A 99 -10.42 -16.30 2.63
N LEU A 100 -10.45 -17.39 3.40
CA LEU A 100 -11.55 -18.37 3.39
C LEU A 100 -12.75 -17.94 4.23
N SER A 101 -12.52 -17.13 5.28
CA SER A 101 -13.59 -16.57 6.11
C SER A 101 -14.33 -15.44 5.40
N ASP A 102 -13.70 -14.83 4.39
CA ASP A 102 -14.34 -13.90 3.46
C ASP A 102 -15.34 -14.65 2.57
N LYS A 103 -16.61 -14.62 2.98
CA LYS A 103 -17.72 -15.27 2.29
C LYS A 103 -18.01 -14.62 0.94
N SER A 104 -17.97 -13.29 0.86
CA SER A 104 -18.27 -12.55 -0.36
C SER A 104 -17.27 -12.93 -1.46
N ARG A 105 -15.98 -12.91 -1.13
CA ARG A 105 -14.92 -13.42 -2.01
C ARG A 105 -15.13 -14.89 -2.39
N THR A 106 -15.24 -15.77 -1.40
CA THR A 106 -15.19 -17.22 -1.63
C THR A 106 -16.42 -17.71 -2.40
N GLU A 107 -17.60 -17.16 -2.09
CA GLU A 107 -18.84 -17.53 -2.79
C GLU A 107 -18.87 -16.96 -4.21
N ALA A 108 -18.31 -15.77 -4.48
CA ALA A 108 -18.21 -15.26 -5.84
C ALA A 108 -17.44 -16.24 -6.76
N TYR A 109 -16.25 -16.70 -6.33
CA TYR A 109 -15.49 -17.72 -7.06
C TYR A 109 -16.28 -19.04 -7.19
N ARG A 110 -16.99 -19.46 -6.14
CA ARG A 110 -17.83 -20.65 -6.19
C ARG A 110 -18.95 -20.52 -7.23
N GLN A 111 -19.61 -19.37 -7.30
CA GLN A 111 -20.68 -19.08 -8.27
C GLN A 111 -20.17 -19.04 -9.70
N VAL A 112 -18.95 -18.55 -9.94
CA VAL A 112 -18.29 -18.62 -11.25
C VAL A 112 -18.18 -20.08 -11.71
N ILE A 113 -17.67 -20.96 -10.85
CA ILE A 113 -17.52 -22.38 -11.18
C ILE A 113 -18.88 -23.05 -11.42
N LEU A 114 -19.87 -22.80 -10.56
CA LEU A 114 -21.20 -23.41 -10.68
C LEU A 114 -21.94 -22.96 -11.95
N SER A 115 -21.93 -21.65 -12.23
CA SER A 115 -22.60 -21.06 -13.39
C SER A 115 -22.00 -21.53 -14.71
N ASN A 116 -20.73 -21.95 -14.70
CA ASN A 116 -20.02 -22.44 -15.87
C ASN A 116 -19.77 -23.97 -15.85
N SER A 117 -20.41 -24.69 -14.93
CA SER A 117 -20.12 -26.11 -14.66
C SER A 117 -20.26 -27.03 -15.87
N ALA A 118 -21.28 -26.83 -16.70
CA ALA A 118 -21.47 -27.60 -17.93
C ALA A 118 -20.34 -27.35 -18.94
N SER A 119 -19.96 -26.08 -19.11
CA SER A 119 -18.92 -25.63 -20.04
C SER A 119 -17.49 -25.91 -19.58
N LEU A 120 -17.28 -26.11 -18.27
CA LEU A 120 -16.02 -26.54 -17.67
C LEU A 120 -15.70 -28.03 -17.89
N ARG A 121 -16.69 -28.85 -18.25
CA ARG A 121 -16.49 -30.29 -18.44
C ARG A 121 -15.40 -30.54 -19.49
N ASN A 122 -14.44 -31.39 -19.14
CA ASN A 122 -13.28 -31.75 -19.98
C ASN A 122 -12.36 -30.57 -20.35
N LYS A 123 -12.45 -29.43 -19.65
CA LYS A 123 -11.47 -28.35 -19.77
C LYS A 123 -10.30 -28.61 -18.83
N VAL A 124 -9.13 -28.12 -19.23
CA VAL A 124 -7.96 -28.00 -18.37
C VAL A 124 -8.05 -26.64 -17.69
N VAL A 125 -7.97 -26.62 -16.37
CA VAL A 125 -8.05 -25.40 -15.56
C VAL A 125 -6.73 -25.24 -14.82
N MET A 126 -6.20 -24.01 -14.81
CA MET A 126 -5.00 -23.67 -14.05
C MET A 126 -5.39 -22.69 -12.94
N ASP A 127 -5.18 -23.10 -11.68
CA ASP A 127 -5.46 -22.30 -10.49
C ASP A 127 -4.15 -21.68 -9.99
N LEU A 128 -4.01 -20.37 -10.17
CA LEU A 128 -2.81 -19.59 -9.85
C LEU A 128 -2.99 -18.90 -8.50
N GLY A 129 -2.06 -19.11 -7.58
CA GLY A 129 -2.15 -18.67 -6.19
C GLY A 129 -3.15 -19.48 -5.38
N CYS A 130 -3.25 -20.80 -5.60
CA CYS A 130 -4.38 -21.57 -5.06
C CYS A 130 -4.48 -21.55 -3.52
N GLY A 131 -3.37 -21.29 -2.82
CA GLY A 131 -3.29 -21.35 -1.36
C GLY A 131 -3.76 -22.71 -0.85
N THR A 132 -4.82 -22.72 -0.04
CA THR A 132 -5.46 -23.95 0.47
C THR A 132 -6.15 -24.80 -0.61
N GLY A 133 -6.24 -24.31 -1.86
CA GLY A 133 -6.77 -25.05 -3.00
C GLY A 133 -8.30 -25.03 -3.13
N ILE A 134 -8.99 -24.10 -2.46
CA ILE A 134 -10.47 -24.07 -2.44
C ILE A 134 -11.10 -23.94 -3.84
N ILE A 135 -10.51 -23.13 -4.73
CA ILE A 135 -10.98 -22.95 -6.11
C ILE A 135 -10.77 -24.25 -6.90
N SER A 136 -9.56 -24.83 -6.81
CA SER A 136 -9.28 -26.17 -7.34
C SER A 136 -10.25 -27.24 -6.84
N MET A 137 -10.66 -27.22 -5.57
CA MET A 137 -11.66 -28.15 -5.02
C MET A 137 -13.05 -27.94 -5.61
N PHE A 138 -13.48 -26.69 -5.85
CA PHE A 138 -14.71 -26.40 -6.60
C PHE A 138 -14.64 -26.95 -8.02
N CYS A 139 -13.48 -26.83 -8.68
CA CYS A 139 -13.23 -27.34 -10.02
C CYS A 139 -13.12 -28.87 -10.09
N ALA A 140 -12.56 -29.54 -9.07
CA ALA A 140 -12.19 -30.96 -9.13
C ALA A 140 -13.39 -31.91 -9.35
N GLN A 141 -14.61 -31.47 -9.05
CA GLN A 141 -15.83 -32.22 -9.36
C GLN A 141 -16.24 -32.12 -10.85
N LEU A 142 -15.61 -31.23 -11.61
CA LEU A 142 -16.07 -30.76 -12.92
C LEU A 142 -14.95 -30.71 -14.00
N ALA A 143 -13.69 -30.50 -13.62
CA ALA A 143 -12.53 -30.25 -14.48
C ALA A 143 -11.22 -30.86 -13.91
N GLN A 144 -10.11 -30.76 -14.66
CA GLN A 144 -8.78 -31.17 -14.20
C GLN A 144 -7.97 -29.92 -13.79
N PRO A 145 -7.88 -29.60 -12.49
CA PRO A 145 -7.11 -28.45 -12.02
C PRO A 145 -5.60 -28.77 -11.98
N SER A 146 -4.78 -27.79 -12.37
CA SER A 146 -3.33 -27.75 -12.09
C SER A 146 -3.02 -26.51 -11.27
N VAL A 147 -2.16 -26.63 -10.28
CA VAL A 147 -1.93 -25.61 -9.24
C VAL A 147 -0.56 -24.96 -9.43
N PHE A 148 -0.52 -23.62 -9.43
CA PHE A 148 0.70 -22.81 -9.34
C PHE A 148 0.43 -21.58 -8.45
N GLU A 149 1.42 -20.76 -8.11
CA GLU A 149 1.24 -19.55 -7.26
C GLU A 149 1.46 -18.22 -8.05
N PHE A 150 1.15 -17.07 -7.41
CA PHE A 150 1.66 -15.70 -7.69
C PHE A 150 0.73 -14.61 -8.33
N MET A 151 1.10 -13.33 -8.12
CA MET A 151 0.38 -12.04 -8.29
C MET A 151 0.07 -11.65 -9.76
N VAL A 152 -0.53 -10.47 -10.01
CA VAL A 152 -0.94 -10.01 -11.36
C VAL A 152 0.14 -10.16 -12.43
N GLU A 153 1.40 -9.79 -12.19
CA GLU A 153 2.47 -9.99 -13.19
C GLU A 153 2.64 -11.47 -13.54
N SER A 154 2.65 -12.35 -12.54
CA SER A 154 2.75 -13.78 -12.73
C SER A 154 1.53 -14.35 -13.46
N VAL A 155 0.33 -13.84 -13.18
CA VAL A 155 -0.89 -14.17 -13.93
C VAL A 155 -0.74 -13.82 -15.41
N LEU A 156 -0.17 -12.66 -15.74
CA LEU A 156 0.08 -12.25 -17.12
C LEU A 156 1.14 -13.13 -17.80
N LEU A 157 2.25 -13.43 -17.11
CA LEU A 157 3.30 -14.32 -17.63
C LEU A 157 2.76 -15.73 -17.90
N VAL A 158 1.90 -16.24 -17.02
CA VAL A 158 1.25 -17.54 -17.22
C VAL A 158 0.26 -17.49 -18.38
N ARG A 159 -0.56 -16.45 -18.48
CA ARG A 159 -1.46 -16.25 -19.62
C ARG A 159 -0.68 -16.35 -20.93
N ASP A 160 0.39 -15.57 -21.07
CA ASP A 160 1.15 -15.49 -22.32
C ASP A 160 1.86 -16.81 -22.67
N ARG A 161 2.23 -17.61 -21.65
CA ARG A 161 2.99 -18.85 -21.85
C ARG A 161 2.14 -20.10 -21.97
N TRP A 162 1.00 -20.15 -21.29
CA TRP A 162 0.24 -21.38 -21.04
C TRP A 162 -1.24 -21.29 -21.41
N LEU A 163 -1.82 -20.09 -21.54
CA LEU A 163 -3.19 -19.97 -22.02
C LEU A 163 -3.22 -20.24 -23.52
N ARG A 164 -4.00 -21.25 -23.94
CA ARG A 164 -4.23 -21.51 -25.36
C ARG A 164 -4.98 -20.34 -26.01
N GLU A 165 -4.87 -20.23 -27.33
CA GLU A 165 -5.72 -19.34 -28.11
C GLU A 165 -7.22 -19.65 -27.86
N GLY A 166 -8.02 -18.60 -27.62
CA GLY A 166 -9.43 -18.73 -27.21
C GLY A 166 -9.63 -19.30 -25.79
N GLY A 167 -8.58 -19.35 -24.97
CA GLY A 167 -8.70 -19.60 -23.54
C GLY A 167 -9.37 -18.44 -22.80
N VAL A 168 -9.91 -18.71 -21.62
CA VAL A 168 -10.63 -17.74 -20.79
C VAL A 168 -9.80 -17.39 -19.56
N MET A 169 -9.78 -16.10 -19.21
CA MET A 169 -9.16 -15.57 -18.01
C MET A 169 -10.24 -15.32 -16.95
N TRP A 170 -9.98 -15.73 -15.71
CA TRP A 170 -10.81 -15.42 -14.56
C TRP A 170 -9.94 -14.85 -13.43
N PRO A 171 -10.19 -13.59 -12.98
CA PRO A 171 -11.13 -12.64 -13.56
C PRO A 171 -10.77 -12.23 -15.00
N SER A 172 -11.77 -11.88 -15.81
CA SER A 172 -11.61 -11.43 -17.20
C SER A 172 -11.30 -9.94 -17.28
N SER A 173 -11.79 -9.15 -16.34
CA SER A 173 -11.47 -7.72 -16.20
C SER A 173 -11.45 -7.29 -14.73
N ALA A 174 -10.78 -6.18 -14.46
CA ALA A 174 -10.73 -5.53 -13.16
C ALA A 174 -10.91 -4.02 -13.32
N ALA A 175 -11.55 -3.38 -12.35
CA ALA A 175 -11.68 -1.93 -12.29
C ALA A 175 -11.27 -1.42 -10.90
N LEU A 176 -10.53 -0.31 -10.85
CA LEU A 176 -10.30 0.47 -9.64
C LEU A 176 -11.32 1.60 -9.61
N THR A 177 -12.12 1.64 -8.55
CA THR A 177 -13.14 2.65 -8.32
C THR A 177 -12.64 3.63 -7.26
N LEU A 178 -12.94 4.92 -7.44
CA LEU A 178 -12.56 6.00 -6.53
C LEU A 178 -13.77 6.85 -6.17
N VAL A 179 -13.79 7.41 -4.96
CA VAL A 179 -14.79 8.38 -4.52
C VAL A 179 -14.19 9.41 -3.55
N PRO A 180 -14.53 10.71 -3.65
CA PRO A 180 -14.28 11.69 -2.60
C PRO A 180 -15.16 11.37 -1.38
N CYS A 181 -14.60 11.38 -0.18
CA CYS A 181 -15.31 10.96 1.03
C CYS A 181 -15.06 11.85 2.24
N GLN A 182 -15.99 11.75 3.18
CA GLN A 182 -15.84 12.14 4.57
C GLN A 182 -15.11 11.03 5.33
N ALA A 183 -14.32 11.41 6.34
CA ALA A 183 -13.62 10.47 7.22
C ALA A 183 -13.52 11.04 8.64
N ASP A 184 -14.61 11.67 9.11
CA ASP A 184 -14.67 12.46 10.35
C ASP A 184 -14.15 11.69 11.57
N SER A 185 -14.55 10.42 11.72
CA SER A 185 -14.12 9.58 12.85
C SER A 185 -12.62 9.35 12.89
N TYR A 186 -12.01 9.08 11.73
CA TYR A 186 -10.57 8.84 11.62
C TYR A 186 -9.77 10.13 11.77
N TYR A 187 -10.25 11.24 11.18
CA TYR A 187 -9.64 12.55 11.37
C TYR A 187 -9.70 13.00 12.84
N ALA A 188 -10.84 12.79 13.51
CA ALA A 188 -11.00 13.11 14.92
C ALA A 188 -10.02 12.31 15.80
N GLU A 189 -9.89 11.00 15.55
CA GLU A 189 -9.01 10.13 16.30
C GLU A 189 -7.52 10.46 16.11
N LYS A 190 -7.10 10.78 14.87
CA LYS A 190 -5.67 10.93 14.54
C LYS A 190 -5.16 12.37 14.49
N MET A 191 -6.04 13.35 14.28
CA MET A 191 -5.69 14.78 14.21
C MET A 191 -6.36 15.62 15.28
N ALA A 192 -7.70 15.66 15.31
CA ALA A 192 -8.40 16.57 16.22
C ALA A 192 -8.16 16.22 17.70
N PHE A 193 -7.83 14.96 18.00
CA PHE A 193 -7.41 14.52 19.33
C PHE A 193 -6.33 15.40 19.96
N TRP A 194 -5.38 15.90 19.16
CA TRP A 194 -4.25 16.69 19.63
C TRP A 194 -4.60 18.14 19.95
N GLU A 195 -5.81 18.61 19.64
CA GLU A 195 -6.19 20.00 19.94
C GLU A 195 -6.26 20.26 21.44
N GLN A 196 -6.95 19.39 22.19
CA GLN A 196 -7.12 19.56 23.64
C GLN A 196 -7.23 18.22 24.40
N PRO A 197 -6.27 17.28 24.28
CA PRO A 197 -6.32 16.06 25.09
C PRO A 197 -6.21 16.44 26.57
N TYR A 198 -7.23 16.06 27.35
CA TYR A 198 -7.34 16.37 28.79
C TYR A 198 -7.27 17.88 29.11
N GLY A 199 -7.66 18.74 28.16
CA GLY A 199 -7.65 20.20 28.32
C GLY A 199 -6.28 20.85 28.14
N LEU A 200 -5.28 20.12 27.63
CA LEU A 200 -3.94 20.65 27.33
C LEU A 200 -3.79 20.83 25.82
N ASP A 201 -3.19 21.94 25.37
CA ASP A 201 -2.92 22.17 23.95
C ASP A 201 -1.73 21.33 23.45
N PHE A 202 -2.02 20.31 22.65
CA PHE A 202 -1.02 19.42 22.04
C PHE A 202 -0.92 19.65 20.52
N THR A 203 -1.47 20.75 20.00
CA THR A 203 -1.39 21.09 18.57
C THR A 203 0.03 21.14 18.00
N PRO A 204 1.11 21.43 18.77
CA PRO A 204 2.48 21.31 18.26
C PRO A 204 2.86 19.90 17.77
N LEU A 205 2.14 18.85 18.19
CA LEU A 205 2.36 17.47 17.72
C LEU A 205 1.61 17.14 16.42
N GLN A 206 0.67 17.99 15.97
CA GLN A 206 -0.12 17.72 14.76
C GLN A 206 0.72 17.54 13.48
N PRO A 207 1.82 18.29 13.24
CA PRO A 207 2.68 18.03 12.08
C PRO A 207 3.30 16.64 12.09
N LEU A 208 3.72 16.15 13.27
CA LEU A 208 4.25 14.79 13.43
C LEU A 208 3.15 13.75 13.23
N ALA A 209 1.98 13.97 13.83
CA ALA A 209 0.83 13.09 13.64
C ALA A 209 0.42 13.00 12.16
N GLN A 210 0.40 14.11 11.45
CA GLN A 210 0.08 14.15 10.02
C GLN A 210 1.10 13.33 9.22
N GLN A 211 2.39 13.48 9.53
CA GLN A 211 3.45 12.70 8.89
C GLN A 211 3.30 11.20 9.17
N GLU A 212 2.93 10.81 10.39
CA GLU A 212 2.79 9.41 10.80
C GLU A 212 1.53 8.75 10.22
N PHE A 213 0.39 9.44 10.29
CA PHE A 213 -0.92 8.82 10.01
C PHE A 213 -1.44 9.07 8.60
N PHE A 214 -1.07 10.17 7.94
CA PHE A 214 -1.68 10.57 6.65
C PHE A 214 -0.73 10.47 5.44
N THR A 215 0.54 10.12 5.61
CA THR A 215 1.48 9.97 4.48
C THR A 215 1.27 8.65 3.72
N LYS A 216 0.82 7.61 4.42
CA LYS A 216 0.44 6.32 3.83
C LYS A 216 -1.09 6.20 3.79
N PRO A 217 -1.65 5.41 2.87
CA PRO A 217 -3.06 5.14 2.90
C PRO A 217 -3.43 4.28 4.10
N LYS A 218 -4.62 4.49 4.63
CA LYS A 218 -5.21 3.61 5.64
C LYS A 218 -5.83 2.41 4.93
N PHE A 219 -5.15 1.26 5.02
CA PHE A 219 -5.74 -0.03 4.67
C PHE A 219 -6.86 -0.41 5.63
N SER A 220 -7.72 -1.33 5.20
CA SER A 220 -8.82 -1.84 6.03
C SER A 220 -9.81 -0.75 6.49
N HIS A 221 -9.99 0.32 5.69
CA HIS A 221 -11.02 1.31 5.96
C HIS A 221 -12.39 0.74 5.58
N LEU A 222 -13.35 0.80 6.50
CA LEU A 222 -14.76 0.61 6.19
C LEU A 222 -15.36 2.00 5.97
N ILE A 223 -15.67 2.31 4.72
CA ILE A 223 -16.43 3.51 4.36
C ILE A 223 -17.92 3.20 4.45
N GLU A 224 -18.69 4.09 5.06
CA GLU A 224 -20.15 4.02 5.02
C GLU A 224 -20.67 4.69 3.73
N PRO A 225 -21.74 4.19 3.08
CA PRO A 225 -22.28 4.82 1.87
C PRO A 225 -22.61 6.31 2.04
N ASN A 226 -23.02 6.69 3.25
CA ASN A 226 -23.33 8.09 3.58
C ASN A 226 -22.09 8.99 3.65
N ASP A 227 -20.88 8.45 3.77
CA ASP A 227 -19.65 9.23 3.79
C ASP A 227 -19.14 9.55 2.38
N CYS A 228 -19.70 8.93 1.34
CA CYS A 228 -19.47 9.32 -0.05
C CYS A 228 -20.04 10.72 -0.31
N LEU A 229 -19.22 11.63 -0.85
CA LEU A 229 -19.65 12.98 -1.22
C LEU A 229 -20.33 13.01 -2.60
N THR A 230 -20.03 12.01 -3.43
CA THR A 230 -20.50 11.87 -4.82
C THR A 230 -20.78 10.40 -5.12
N ALA A 231 -21.45 10.11 -6.24
CA ALA A 231 -21.37 8.79 -6.84
C ALA A 231 -19.91 8.40 -7.15
N PRO A 232 -19.52 7.13 -6.91
CA PRO A 232 -18.18 6.65 -7.23
C PRO A 232 -17.98 6.50 -8.74
N CYS A 233 -16.73 6.53 -9.20
CA CYS A 233 -16.40 6.28 -10.60
C CYS A 233 -15.21 5.32 -10.76
N ASP A 234 -15.25 4.51 -11.81
CA ASP A 234 -14.10 3.70 -12.21
C ASP A 234 -13.05 4.59 -12.85
N VAL A 235 -11.86 4.61 -12.25
CA VAL A 235 -10.75 5.47 -12.68
C VAL A 235 -9.71 4.71 -13.49
N ILE A 236 -9.60 3.39 -13.28
CA ILE A 236 -8.69 2.51 -14.03
C ILE A 236 -9.46 1.24 -14.36
N CYS A 237 -9.44 0.82 -15.63
CA CYS A 237 -10.01 -0.44 -16.08
C CYS A 237 -8.93 -1.28 -16.75
N LEU A 238 -8.84 -2.55 -16.37
CA LEU A 238 -7.86 -3.51 -16.84
C LEU A 238 -8.58 -4.66 -17.55
N ASP A 239 -8.23 -4.86 -18.81
CA ASP A 239 -8.61 -6.05 -19.56
C ASP A 239 -7.53 -7.12 -19.40
N MET A 240 -7.84 -8.20 -18.69
CA MET A 240 -6.87 -9.24 -18.34
C MET A 240 -6.41 -10.07 -19.55
N TYR A 241 -7.10 -9.99 -20.69
CA TYR A 241 -6.68 -10.64 -21.92
C TYR A 241 -5.59 -9.87 -22.66
N THR A 242 -5.61 -8.54 -22.58
CA THR A 242 -4.72 -7.67 -23.38
C THR A 242 -3.63 -7.00 -22.56
N LEU A 243 -3.82 -6.82 -21.26
CA LEU A 243 -2.88 -6.16 -20.34
C LEU A 243 -1.49 -6.79 -20.41
N GLN A 244 -0.44 -5.98 -20.54
CA GLN A 244 0.95 -6.44 -20.57
C GLN A 244 1.67 -6.07 -19.28
N VAL A 245 2.72 -6.83 -18.92
CA VAL A 245 3.53 -6.54 -17.72
C VAL A 245 4.10 -5.12 -17.73
N LYS A 246 4.55 -4.64 -18.90
CA LYS A 246 5.05 -3.26 -19.07
C LYS A 246 4.00 -2.18 -18.76
N ASP A 247 2.72 -2.49 -18.90
CA ASP A 247 1.64 -1.55 -18.64
C ASP A 247 1.44 -1.37 -17.12
N LEU A 248 1.92 -2.31 -16.30
CA LEU A 248 1.87 -2.25 -14.84
C LEU A 248 2.91 -1.29 -14.23
N GLU A 249 3.91 -0.84 -14.99
CA GLU A 249 4.92 0.09 -14.48
C GLU A 249 4.32 1.46 -14.17
N GLU A 250 3.34 1.88 -14.96
CA GLU A 250 2.64 3.16 -14.82
C GLU A 250 1.21 3.04 -15.34
N ILE A 251 0.24 3.11 -14.44
CA ILE A 251 -1.19 3.08 -14.78
C ILE A 251 -1.83 4.42 -14.43
N LYS A 252 -2.51 5.04 -15.40
CA LYS A 252 -3.15 6.35 -15.26
C LYS A 252 -4.66 6.24 -15.35
N GLY A 253 -5.33 7.01 -14.49
CA GLY A 253 -6.76 7.21 -14.49
C GLY A 253 -7.14 8.68 -14.39
N GLN A 254 -8.33 9.04 -14.85
CA GLN A 254 -8.89 10.38 -14.69
C GLN A 254 -10.23 10.28 -13.97
N PHE A 255 -10.57 11.33 -13.23
CA PHE A 255 -11.85 11.40 -12.53
C PHE A 255 -12.45 12.80 -12.61
N HIS A 256 -13.78 12.83 -12.60
CA HIS A 256 -14.59 14.05 -12.57
C HIS A 256 -15.81 13.76 -11.69
N PHE A 257 -15.87 14.38 -10.52
CA PHE A 257 -16.91 14.19 -9.52
C PHE A 257 -17.69 15.48 -9.32
N CYS A 258 -19.01 15.42 -9.48
CA CYS A 258 -19.91 16.49 -9.07
C CYS A 258 -20.37 16.20 -7.64
N VAL A 259 -20.11 17.13 -6.71
CA VAL A 259 -20.47 16.96 -5.30
C VAL A 259 -22.00 16.94 -5.18
N GLU A 260 -22.53 15.83 -4.66
CA GLU A 260 -23.97 15.62 -4.50
C GLU A 260 -24.45 16.12 -3.13
N LYS A 261 -23.56 16.08 -2.13
CA LYS A 261 -23.87 16.41 -0.75
C LYS A 261 -22.76 17.30 -0.16
N SER A 262 -23.15 18.48 0.34
CA SER A 262 -22.23 19.37 1.07
C SER A 262 -21.66 18.68 2.30
N GLY A 263 -20.37 18.88 2.57
CA GLY A 263 -19.67 18.21 3.66
C GLY A 263 -18.18 18.56 3.70
N VAL A 264 -17.41 17.72 4.39
CA VAL A 264 -15.97 17.89 4.55
C VAL A 264 -15.23 16.83 3.75
N PHE A 265 -14.58 17.25 2.67
CA PHE A 265 -13.71 16.41 1.86
C PHE A 265 -12.40 16.14 2.61
N HIS A 266 -12.31 14.96 3.21
CA HIS A 266 -11.17 14.49 3.99
C HIS A 266 -10.16 13.71 3.16
N GLY A 267 -10.64 13.03 2.13
CA GLY A 267 -9.86 12.00 1.46
C GLY A 267 -10.58 11.43 0.25
N PHE A 268 -9.84 10.63 -0.50
CA PHE A 268 -10.44 9.70 -1.44
C PHE A 268 -10.48 8.31 -0.83
N THR A 269 -11.55 7.55 -1.08
CA THR A 269 -11.58 6.12 -0.80
C THR A 269 -11.58 5.36 -2.12
N ALA A 270 -10.73 4.33 -2.21
CA ALA A 270 -10.66 3.44 -3.36
C ALA A 270 -10.97 2.00 -2.98
N TRP A 271 -11.53 1.29 -3.95
CA TRP A 271 -11.77 -0.15 -3.91
C TRP A 271 -11.73 -0.70 -5.32
N PHE A 272 -11.90 -2.01 -5.48
CA PHE A 272 -11.88 -2.64 -6.79
C PHE A 272 -13.09 -3.53 -7.02
N THR A 273 -13.37 -3.75 -8.31
CA THR A 273 -14.35 -4.71 -8.80
C THR A 273 -13.68 -5.61 -9.81
N VAL A 274 -13.97 -6.90 -9.78
CA VAL A 274 -13.52 -7.85 -10.81
C VAL A 274 -14.71 -8.58 -11.41
N HIS A 275 -14.61 -8.88 -12.70
CA HIS A 275 -15.65 -9.54 -13.46
C HIS A 275 -15.17 -10.89 -13.97
N PHE A 276 -16.10 -11.83 -14.06
CA PHE A 276 -15.87 -13.18 -14.54
C PHE A 276 -16.85 -13.47 -15.66
N GLU A 277 -16.39 -13.30 -16.90
CA GLU A 277 -17.20 -13.60 -18.09
C GLU A 277 -17.61 -15.07 -18.14
N SER A 278 -18.82 -15.35 -18.61
CA SER A 278 -19.27 -16.72 -18.83
C SER A 278 -18.49 -17.38 -19.97
N LEU A 279 -18.28 -18.69 -19.85
CA LEU A 279 -17.77 -19.53 -20.94
C LEU A 279 -18.77 -19.66 -22.10
N GLU A 280 -20.05 -19.39 -21.85
CA GLU A 280 -21.11 -19.43 -22.84
C GLU A 280 -21.36 -18.03 -23.40
N THR A 281 -21.51 -17.93 -24.72
CA THR A 281 -21.77 -16.63 -25.37
C THR A 281 -23.11 -16.08 -24.90
N GLY A 282 -23.10 -14.90 -24.27
CA GLY A 282 -24.30 -14.29 -23.68
C GLY A 282 -24.71 -14.84 -22.31
N GLY A 283 -23.88 -15.69 -21.69
CA GLY A 283 -24.07 -16.13 -20.31
C GLY A 283 -23.85 -15.00 -19.30
N ALA A 284 -24.34 -15.19 -18.07
CA ALA A 284 -24.26 -14.18 -17.03
C ALA A 284 -22.82 -14.00 -16.53
N THR A 285 -22.36 -12.75 -16.46
CA THR A 285 -21.10 -12.36 -15.82
C THR A 285 -21.29 -12.35 -14.31
N VAL A 286 -20.37 -12.96 -13.57
CA VAL A 286 -20.31 -12.83 -12.11
C VAL A 286 -19.42 -11.63 -11.75
N GLU A 287 -19.82 -10.85 -10.76
CA GLU A 287 -19.09 -9.70 -10.25
C GLU A 287 -18.66 -9.95 -8.80
N LEU A 288 -17.42 -9.60 -8.46
CA LEU A 288 -16.96 -9.45 -7.08
C LEU A 288 -16.59 -7.98 -6.87
N ASN A 289 -17.36 -7.29 -6.02
CA ASN A 289 -17.24 -5.87 -5.75
C ASN A 289 -16.85 -5.64 -4.29
N THR A 290 -15.82 -4.83 -4.05
CA THR A 290 -15.31 -4.51 -2.71
C THR A 290 -15.78 -3.14 -2.20
N GLY A 291 -16.75 -2.53 -2.87
CA GLY A 291 -17.28 -1.20 -2.54
C GLY A 291 -18.24 -1.17 -1.34
N PRO A 292 -18.59 0.04 -0.86
CA PRO A 292 -19.43 0.26 0.32
C PRO A 292 -20.87 -0.25 0.20
N ASN A 293 -21.37 -0.41 -1.02
CA ASN A 293 -22.72 -0.91 -1.29
C ASN A 293 -22.79 -2.44 -1.43
N SER A 294 -21.67 -3.13 -1.20
CA SER A 294 -21.54 -4.59 -1.28
C SER A 294 -21.20 -5.17 0.09
N GLU A 295 -21.42 -6.48 0.26
CA GLU A 295 -21.04 -7.18 1.48
C GLU A 295 -19.53 -7.00 1.76
N PRO A 296 -19.14 -6.60 2.99
CA PRO A 296 -17.74 -6.36 3.32
C PRO A 296 -16.84 -7.58 3.06
N THR A 297 -15.72 -7.31 2.41
CA THR A 297 -14.65 -8.30 2.19
C THR A 297 -13.51 -8.08 3.18
N HIS A 298 -12.56 -9.01 3.26
CA HIS A 298 -11.36 -8.84 4.09
C HIS A 298 -10.48 -7.66 3.62
N TRP A 299 -10.52 -7.33 2.32
CA TRP A 299 -9.85 -6.15 1.77
C TRP A 299 -10.41 -4.85 2.33
N LYS A 300 -11.73 -4.81 2.59
CA LYS A 300 -12.47 -3.57 2.86
C LYS A 300 -12.14 -2.53 1.77
N GLN A 301 -11.95 -1.27 2.13
CA GLN A 301 -11.53 -0.21 1.22
C GLN A 301 -10.21 0.44 1.68
N THR A 302 -9.61 1.24 0.82
CA THR A 302 -8.36 1.96 1.10
C THR A 302 -8.60 3.46 1.10
N LEU A 303 -8.27 4.14 2.21
CA LEU A 303 -8.48 5.57 2.39
C LEU A 303 -7.18 6.36 2.20
N PHE A 304 -7.25 7.38 1.36
CA PHE A 304 -6.18 8.33 1.04
C PHE A 304 -6.53 9.69 1.65
N MET A 305 -5.98 9.97 2.84
CA MET A 305 -6.25 11.22 3.56
C MET A 305 -5.52 12.41 2.93
N LEU A 306 -6.23 13.52 2.74
CA LEU A 306 -5.63 14.82 2.47
C LEU A 306 -4.85 15.29 3.70
N ASP A 307 -3.92 16.22 3.48
CA ASP A 307 -3.19 16.88 4.57
C ASP A 307 -4.09 17.79 5.40
N ARG A 308 -5.05 18.43 4.73
CA ARG A 308 -6.04 19.30 5.36
C ARG A 308 -7.43 19.02 4.78
N PRO A 309 -8.45 18.89 5.62
CA PRO A 309 -9.82 18.75 5.15
C PRO A 309 -10.28 20.02 4.42
N ILE A 310 -11.13 19.84 3.41
CA ILE A 310 -11.66 20.94 2.60
C ILE A 310 -13.19 20.91 2.69
N SER A 311 -13.81 22.03 3.02
CA SER A 311 -15.28 22.14 2.92
C SER A 311 -15.70 22.21 1.45
N VAL A 312 -16.64 21.34 1.07
CA VAL A 312 -17.21 21.30 -0.27
C VAL A 312 -18.73 21.38 -0.19
N TYR A 313 -19.34 21.93 -1.23
CA TYR A 313 -20.77 22.17 -1.31
C TYR A 313 -21.38 21.41 -2.49
N ALA A 314 -22.66 21.06 -2.38
CA ALA A 314 -23.39 20.44 -3.48
C ALA A 314 -23.30 21.32 -4.74
N GLY A 315 -22.89 20.71 -5.86
CA GLY A 315 -22.60 21.38 -7.13
C GLY A 315 -21.12 21.64 -7.39
N ASP A 316 -20.25 21.62 -6.38
CA ASP A 316 -18.80 21.77 -6.60
C ASP A 316 -18.25 20.62 -7.47
N LEU A 317 -17.24 20.91 -8.28
CA LEU A 317 -16.61 19.94 -9.18
C LEU A 317 -15.22 19.57 -8.68
N ILE A 318 -15.00 18.31 -8.35
CA ILE A 318 -13.69 17.73 -8.01
C ILE A 318 -13.20 16.94 -9.22
N SER A 319 -12.15 17.41 -9.89
CA SER A 319 -11.60 16.77 -11.10
C SER A 319 -10.10 16.56 -10.99
N GLY A 320 -9.55 15.59 -11.71
CA GLY A 320 -8.12 15.30 -11.61
C GLY A 320 -7.71 13.97 -12.19
N ASN A 321 -6.57 13.47 -11.72
CA ASN A 321 -6.04 12.19 -12.14
C ASN A 321 -5.44 11.39 -10.97
N ILE A 322 -5.40 10.08 -11.18
CA ILE A 322 -4.73 9.12 -10.33
C ILE A 322 -3.63 8.46 -11.15
N VAL A 323 -2.46 8.27 -10.55
CA VAL A 323 -1.35 7.57 -11.19
C VAL A 323 -0.76 6.55 -10.23
N LEU A 324 -0.75 5.28 -10.65
CA LEU A 324 -0.10 4.18 -9.94
C LEU A 324 1.27 3.96 -10.58
N TYR A 325 2.33 4.20 -9.83
CA TYR A 325 3.70 3.94 -10.24
C TYR A 325 4.26 2.75 -9.49
N ARG A 326 4.72 1.73 -10.20
CA ARG A 326 5.39 0.60 -9.57
C ARG A 326 6.76 1.02 -9.04
N ASN A 327 7.15 0.51 -7.88
CA ASN A 327 8.48 0.81 -7.33
C ASN A 327 9.56 0.12 -8.20
N PRO A 328 10.56 0.86 -8.72
CA PRO A 328 11.56 0.31 -9.64
C PRO A 328 12.50 -0.71 -9.00
N VAL A 329 12.66 -0.66 -7.68
CA VAL A 329 13.46 -1.61 -6.90
C VAL A 329 12.54 -2.65 -6.27
N TRP A 330 11.67 -2.24 -5.36
CA TRP A 330 10.83 -3.14 -4.57
C TRP A 330 9.56 -3.56 -5.32
N ARG A 331 9.64 -4.64 -6.10
CA ARG A 331 8.70 -4.96 -7.20
C ARG A 331 7.28 -5.33 -6.78
N ARG A 332 7.04 -5.58 -5.48
CA ARG A 332 5.71 -5.77 -4.88
C ARG A 332 5.04 -4.47 -4.40
N HIS A 333 5.78 -3.36 -4.40
CA HIS A 333 5.33 -2.07 -3.90
C HIS A 333 5.01 -1.12 -5.05
N MET A 334 4.18 -0.14 -4.75
CA MET A 334 3.82 0.92 -5.68
C MET A 334 3.60 2.23 -4.93
N THR A 335 3.41 3.30 -5.69
CA THR A 335 3.04 4.61 -5.18
C THR A 335 1.80 5.07 -5.93
N VAL A 336 0.82 5.56 -5.19
CA VAL A 336 -0.39 6.18 -5.73
C VAL A 336 -0.23 7.69 -5.64
N THR A 337 -0.28 8.38 -6.76
CA THR A 337 -0.32 9.84 -6.79
C THR A 337 -1.70 10.30 -7.18
N LEU A 338 -2.28 11.19 -6.37
CA LEU A 338 -3.56 11.83 -6.63
C LEU A 338 -3.32 13.32 -6.87
N HIS A 339 -3.75 13.80 -8.04
CA HIS A 339 -3.84 15.23 -8.33
C HIS A 339 -5.31 15.59 -8.46
N TRP A 340 -5.74 16.66 -7.80
CA TRP A 340 -7.11 17.12 -7.86
C TRP A 340 -7.21 18.63 -7.95
N ASN A 341 -8.33 19.07 -8.48
CA ASN A 341 -8.76 20.45 -8.53
C ASN A 341 -10.23 20.52 -8.11
N ILE A 342 -10.57 21.50 -7.27
CA ILE A 342 -11.92 21.79 -6.83
C ILE A 342 -12.34 23.15 -7.40
N ASN A 343 -13.39 23.15 -8.22
CA ASN A 343 -14.02 24.35 -8.73
C ASN A 343 -15.36 24.56 -8.03
N SER A 344 -15.53 25.73 -7.37
CA SER A 344 -16.78 26.04 -6.70
C SER A 344 -17.87 26.42 -7.71
N ALA A 345 -19.08 25.91 -7.53
CA ALA A 345 -20.22 26.30 -8.37
C ALA A 345 -20.74 27.73 -8.08
N THR A 346 -20.39 28.30 -6.93
CA THR A 346 -21.02 29.52 -6.40
C THR A 346 -20.20 30.80 -6.53
N GLU A 347 -18.94 30.74 -6.99
CA GLU A 347 -18.08 31.92 -7.14
C GLU A 347 -17.70 32.14 -8.62
N GLU A 348 -18.08 33.30 -9.19
CA GLU A 348 -17.70 33.74 -10.55
C GLU A 348 -16.18 34.07 -10.68
N THR A 349 -15.39 33.77 -9.65
CA THR A 349 -13.94 34.00 -9.59
C THR A 349 -13.21 32.68 -9.37
N ASP A 350 -12.12 32.47 -10.12
CA ASP A 350 -11.18 31.32 -10.14
C ASP A 350 -10.59 30.89 -8.76
N ASN A 351 -11.41 30.59 -7.75
CA ASN A 351 -10.97 29.96 -6.51
C ASN A 351 -10.85 28.45 -6.72
N CYS A 352 -9.92 28.11 -7.61
CA CYS A 352 -9.49 26.77 -7.99
C CYS A 352 -8.55 26.23 -6.90
N GLN A 353 -9.04 25.32 -6.04
CA GLN A 353 -8.19 24.66 -5.04
C GLN A 353 -7.52 23.44 -5.67
N VAL A 354 -6.23 23.59 -6.00
CA VAL A 354 -5.41 22.51 -6.55
C VAL A 354 -4.65 21.79 -5.44
N GLY A 355 -4.67 20.46 -5.46
CA GLY A 355 -3.89 19.62 -4.56
C GLY A 355 -3.19 18.49 -5.29
N THR A 356 -2.08 18.06 -4.73
CA THR A 356 -1.33 16.87 -5.16
C THR A 356 -0.81 16.16 -3.93
N LYS A 357 -0.95 14.83 -3.89
CA LYS A 357 -0.39 14.03 -2.81
C LYS A 357 0.05 12.66 -3.31
N VAL A 358 1.17 12.21 -2.77
CA VAL A 358 1.85 10.97 -3.12
C VAL A 358 1.73 10.02 -1.93
N PHE A 359 1.19 8.84 -2.16
CA PHE A 359 0.91 7.83 -1.15
C PHE A 359 1.68 6.56 -1.47
N PRO A 360 2.76 6.29 -0.75
CA PRO A 360 3.47 5.06 -0.93
C PRO A 360 2.67 3.87 -0.36
N MET A 361 2.56 2.78 -1.12
CA MET A 361 1.73 1.62 -0.80
C MET A 361 2.56 0.50 -0.18
N TRP A 362 2.75 0.57 1.14
CA TRP A 362 3.35 -0.50 1.94
C TRP A 362 2.71 -0.54 3.33
N ARG A 363 2.70 -1.73 3.93
CA ARG A 363 2.21 -1.93 5.30
C ARG A 363 3.31 -1.69 6.33
#